data_AF-A0A938GV72-F1
#
_entry.id   AF-A0A938GV72-F1
#
_cell.length_a   1.000
_cell.length_b   1.000
_cell.length_c   1.000
_cell.angle_alpha   90.00
_cell.angle_beta   90.00
_cell.angle_gamma   90.00
#
_symmetry.space_group_name_H-M   'P 1'
#
loop_
_entity.id
_entity.type
_entity.pdbx_description
1 polymer ?
#
loop_
_entity_poly.entity_id
_entity_poly.type
_entity_poly.pdbx_seq_one_letter_code
_entity_poly.pdbx_strand_id
1 'polypeptide(L)'
;MRPAVRHRAGIARKLRLESPGACYHVINRGNYRAQVFAMEKTRAAFEACVFEACEKSGWLLHAFVVMNNHYHLALETPEGNLVAGMQWLQATFANRFNRRRRGAGRSSDY
;
A
#
# COMPACT_ATOMS: atom_id res chain seq x y z
N MET A 1 -14.13 31.87 39.96
CA MET A 1 -12.90 31.18 39.53
C MET A 1 -13.32 29.96 38.72
N ARG A 2 -13.08 29.93 37.39
CA ARG A 2 -13.44 28.80 36.50
C ARG A 2 -12.15 28.13 36.02
N PRO A 3 -12.01 26.79 36.05
CA PRO A 3 -10.79 26.14 35.60
C PRO A 3 -10.70 26.18 34.07
N ALA A 4 -9.52 26.50 33.55
CA ALA A 4 -9.23 26.48 32.12
C ALA A 4 -9.08 25.02 31.65
N VAL A 5 -9.93 24.60 30.72
CA VAL A 5 -9.84 23.30 30.05
C VAL A 5 -8.66 23.36 29.07
N ARG A 6 -7.60 22.59 29.34
CA ARG A 6 -6.52 22.36 28.37
C ARG A 6 -6.97 21.32 27.35
N HIS A 7 -7.33 21.76 26.15
CA HIS A 7 -7.43 20.87 25.00
C HIS A 7 -6.03 20.37 24.63
N ARG A 8 -5.76 19.08 24.79
CA ARG A 8 -4.61 18.43 24.13
C ARG A 8 -4.88 18.46 22.63
N ALA A 9 -4.13 19.24 21.88
CA ALA A 9 -4.12 19.16 20.43
C ALA A 9 -3.76 17.72 20.05
N GLY A 10 -4.73 16.97 19.52
CA GLY A 10 -4.47 15.66 18.95
C GLY A 10 -3.49 15.82 17.80
N ILE A 11 -2.49 14.93 17.70
CA ILE A 11 -1.54 14.94 16.58
C ILE A 11 -2.32 14.60 15.30
N ALA A 12 -2.77 15.62 14.60
CA ALA A 12 -3.34 15.46 13.28
C ALA A 12 -2.21 15.04 12.33
N ARG A 13 -2.40 13.92 11.61
CA ARG A 13 -1.46 13.54 10.55
C ARG A 13 -1.44 14.64 9.49
N LYS A 14 -0.24 14.99 9.03
CA LYS A 14 -0.06 15.92 7.92
C LYS A 14 -0.95 15.51 6.74
N LEU A 15 -1.63 16.48 6.12
CA LEU A 15 -2.49 16.22 4.97
C LEU A 15 -1.68 15.50 3.88
N ARG A 16 -2.21 14.38 3.36
CA ARG A 16 -1.65 13.75 2.17
C ARG A 16 -2.05 14.61 0.97
N LEU A 17 -1.07 15.30 0.40
CA LEU A 17 -1.26 16.09 -0.80
C LEU A 17 -1.22 15.15 -2.00
N GLU A 18 -2.34 15.05 -2.71
CA GLU A 18 -2.40 14.48 -4.06
C GLU A 18 -2.71 15.57 -5.08
N SER A 19 -2.08 15.49 -6.27
CA SER A 19 -2.24 16.48 -7.33
C SER A 19 -2.08 15.82 -8.71
N PRO A 20 -2.80 16.27 -9.74
CA PRO A 20 -2.55 15.89 -11.13
C PRO A 20 -1.08 16.06 -11.52
N GLY A 21 -0.54 15.10 -12.27
CA GLY A 21 0.84 15.06 -12.76
C GLY A 21 1.93 14.88 -11.69
N ALA A 22 1.56 14.69 -10.42
CA ALA A 22 2.55 14.57 -9.35
C ALA A 22 3.25 13.20 -9.34
N CYS A 23 4.53 13.22 -8.95
CA CYS A 23 5.36 12.04 -8.76
C CYS A 23 5.48 11.68 -7.29
N TYR A 24 5.38 10.39 -6.97
CA TYR A 24 5.37 9.85 -5.62
C TYR A 24 6.34 8.69 -5.46
N HIS A 25 7.08 8.72 -4.37
CA HIS A 25 7.75 7.54 -3.83
C HIS A 25 6.87 6.91 -2.76
N VAL A 26 6.22 5.80 -3.10
CA VAL A 26 5.37 5.05 -2.17
C VAL A 26 6.20 3.96 -1.50
N ILE A 27 6.12 3.89 -0.18
CA ILE A 27 6.75 2.83 0.62
C ILE A 27 5.68 2.22 1.52
N ASN A 28 5.58 0.89 1.51
CA ASN A 28 4.73 0.16 2.44
C ASN A 28 5.50 -1.00 3.04
N ARG A 29 5.49 -1.09 4.37
CA ARG A 29 6.19 -2.12 5.12
C ARG A 29 5.17 -3.03 5.80
N GLY A 30 5.45 -4.34 5.77
CA GLY A 30 4.67 -5.34 6.48
C GLY A 30 4.58 -5.00 7.97
N ASN A 31 3.40 -5.21 8.54
CA ASN A 31 3.19 -5.00 9.97
C ASN A 31 4.15 -5.89 10.77
N TYR A 32 4.73 -5.37 11.85
CA TYR A 32 5.77 -6.05 12.64
C TYR A 32 6.95 -6.58 11.82
N ARG A 33 7.27 -5.96 10.66
CA ARG A 33 8.32 -6.40 9.72
C ARG A 33 8.11 -7.82 9.16
N ALA A 34 6.87 -8.32 9.17
CA ALA A 34 6.53 -9.62 8.62
C ALA A 34 6.99 -9.76 7.17
N GLN A 35 7.51 -10.95 6.82
CA GLN A 35 8.03 -11.23 5.48
C GLN A 35 6.91 -11.66 4.52
N VAL A 36 5.93 -10.78 4.30
CA VAL A 36 4.76 -11.04 3.44
C VAL A 36 5.17 -11.49 2.04
N PHE A 37 6.29 -10.98 1.53
CA PHE A 37 6.82 -11.24 0.20
C PHE A 37 8.03 -12.19 0.21
N ALA A 38 8.17 -13.06 1.22
CA ALA A 38 9.25 -14.05 1.28
C ALA A 38 9.24 -15.02 0.09
N MET A 39 8.05 -15.32 -0.43
CA MET A 39 7.83 -16.28 -1.48
C MET A 39 7.70 -15.62 -2.84
N GLU A 40 8.38 -16.18 -3.84
CA GLU A 40 8.35 -15.68 -5.22
C GLU A 40 6.94 -15.61 -5.79
N LYS A 41 6.11 -16.61 -5.51
CA LYS A 41 4.69 -16.62 -5.94
C LYS A 41 3.88 -15.46 -5.35
N THR A 42 4.26 -14.98 -4.16
CA THR A 42 3.60 -13.83 -3.53
C THR A 42 4.08 -12.52 -4.13
N ARG A 43 5.39 -12.41 -4.43
CA ARG A 43 5.96 -11.25 -5.14
C ARG A 43 5.32 -11.07 -6.51
N ALA A 44 5.32 -12.13 -7.33
CA ALA A 44 4.71 -12.10 -8.65
C ALA A 44 3.20 -11.76 -8.60
N ALA A 45 2.46 -12.28 -7.60
CA ALA A 45 1.05 -11.92 -7.43
C ALA A 45 0.85 -10.46 -7.02
N PHE A 46 1.77 -9.88 -6.24
CA PHE A 46 1.74 -8.47 -5.89
C PHE A 46 2.08 -7.59 -7.09
N GLU A 47 3.11 -7.93 -7.85
CA GLU A 47 3.51 -7.23 -9.08
C GLU A 47 2.36 -7.20 -10.09
N ALA A 48 1.68 -8.32 -10.31
CA ALA A 48 0.50 -8.37 -11.16
C ALA A 48 -0.62 -7.42 -10.66
N CYS A 49 -0.85 -7.33 -9.34
CA CYS A 49 -1.77 -6.35 -8.77
C CYS A 49 -1.32 -4.91 -8.99
N VAL A 50 -0.01 -4.61 -8.92
CA VAL A 50 0.54 -3.27 -9.18
C VAL A 50 0.27 -2.86 -10.62
N PHE A 51 0.54 -3.74 -11.60
CA PHE A 51 0.26 -3.45 -13.00
C PHE A 51 -1.24 -3.24 -13.25
N GLU A 52 -2.11 -4.08 -12.69
CA GLU A 52 -3.56 -3.89 -12.78
C GLU A 52 -4.01 -2.57 -12.12
N ALA A 53 -3.37 -2.14 -11.02
CA ALA A 53 -3.66 -0.85 -10.39
C ALA A 53 -3.26 0.32 -11.30
N CYS A 54 -2.13 0.20 -12.00
CA CYS A 54 -1.66 1.22 -12.94
C CYS A 54 -2.64 1.36 -14.12
N GLU A 55 -3.07 0.25 -14.71
CA GLU A 55 -4.07 0.24 -15.78
C GLU A 55 -5.40 0.86 -15.33
N LYS A 56 -5.90 0.48 -14.14
CA LYS A 56 -7.18 0.99 -13.63
C LYS A 56 -7.16 2.46 -13.24
N SER A 57 -6.02 2.95 -12.77
CA SER A 57 -5.88 4.29 -12.20
C SER A 57 -5.22 5.27 -13.18
N GLY A 58 -4.76 4.80 -14.34
CA GLY A 58 -3.98 5.59 -15.30
C GLY A 58 -2.62 6.04 -14.77
N TRP A 59 -2.04 5.31 -13.81
CA TRP A 59 -0.72 5.66 -13.25
C TRP A 59 0.41 5.27 -14.19
N LEU A 60 1.47 6.08 -14.17
CA LEU A 60 2.73 5.73 -14.81
C LEU A 60 3.68 5.19 -13.74
N LEU A 61 4.11 3.94 -13.91
CA LEU A 61 5.08 3.31 -13.02
C LEU A 61 6.49 3.47 -13.59
N HIS A 62 7.30 4.31 -12.93
CA HIS A 62 8.67 4.62 -13.35
C HIS A 62 9.67 3.57 -12.87
N ALA A 63 9.47 3.06 -11.65
CA ALA A 63 10.30 2.00 -11.06
C ALA A 63 9.57 1.33 -9.90
N PHE A 64 9.94 0.09 -9.59
CA PHE A 64 9.49 -0.60 -8.37
C PHE A 64 10.53 -1.58 -7.85
N VAL A 65 10.41 -1.91 -6.56
CA VAL A 65 11.12 -3.05 -5.95
C VAL A 65 10.25 -3.69 -4.89
N VAL A 66 10.24 -5.02 -4.86
CA VAL A 66 9.56 -5.82 -3.83
C VAL A 66 10.61 -6.58 -3.02
N MET A 67 10.78 -6.19 -1.76
CA MET A 67 11.62 -6.88 -0.79
C MET A 67 10.77 -7.78 0.11
N ASN A 68 11.40 -8.69 0.86
CA ASN A 68 10.70 -9.69 1.68
C ASN A 68 9.62 -9.09 2.60
N ASN A 69 9.88 -7.92 3.19
CA ASN A 69 9.00 -7.29 4.18
C ASN A 69 8.48 -5.91 3.77
N HIS A 70 8.76 -5.42 2.57
CA HIS A 70 8.26 -4.12 2.10
C HIS A 70 8.43 -3.95 0.59
N TYR A 71 7.77 -2.95 0.03
CA TYR A 71 7.96 -2.55 -1.36
C TYR A 71 8.15 -1.04 -1.48
N HIS A 72 8.72 -0.64 -2.61
CA HIS A 72 8.80 0.74 -3.06
C HIS A 72 8.22 0.86 -4.47
N LEU A 73 7.42 1.90 -4.71
CA LEU A 73 6.93 2.27 -6.04
C LEU A 73 7.32 3.73 -6.33
N ALA A 74 7.81 4.00 -7.53
CA ALA A 74 7.97 5.34 -8.07
C ALA A 74 6.84 5.55 -9.10
N LEU A 75 5.83 6.32 -8.73
CA LEU A 75 4.59 6.49 -9.48
C LEU A 75 4.43 7.95 -9.91
N GLU A 76 3.87 8.17 -11.08
CA GLU A 76 3.24 9.43 -11.45
C GLU A 76 1.74 9.24 -11.57
N THR A 77 0.97 10.20 -11.06
CA THR A 77 -0.49 10.16 -11.09
C THR A 77 -1.05 11.30 -11.95
N PRO A 78 -1.26 11.09 -13.27
CA PRO A 78 -1.79 12.12 -14.16
C PRO A 78 -3.08 12.76 -13.63
N GLU A 79 -3.97 11.94 -13.08
CA GLU A 79 -5.29 12.38 -12.57
C GLU A 79 -5.29 12.74 -11.06
N GLY A 80 -4.14 12.73 -10.38
CA GLY A 80 -4.05 13.08 -8.95
C GLY A 80 -4.82 12.14 -8.03
N ASN A 81 -4.93 10.86 -8.39
CA ASN A 81 -5.78 9.84 -7.77
C ASN A 81 -4.97 8.79 -6.97
N LEU A 82 -3.86 9.21 -6.35
CA LEU A 82 -2.96 8.31 -5.61
C LEU A 82 -3.69 7.55 -4.51
N VAL A 83 -4.52 8.23 -3.72
CA VAL A 83 -5.19 7.62 -2.57
C VAL A 83 -6.16 6.54 -3.02
N ALA A 84 -6.99 6.83 -4.04
CA ALA A 84 -7.96 5.90 -4.57
C ALA A 84 -7.29 4.64 -5.17
N GLY A 85 -6.26 4.80 -6.00
CA GLY A 85 -5.53 3.66 -6.57
C GLY A 85 -4.78 2.85 -5.51
N MET A 86 -4.23 3.49 -4.47
CA MET A 86 -3.55 2.78 -3.38
C MET A 86 -4.52 1.98 -2.52
N GLN A 87 -5.74 2.49 -2.33
CA GLN A 87 -6.81 1.76 -1.65
C GLN A 87 -7.19 0.50 -2.43
N TRP A 88 -7.37 0.63 -3.75
CA TRP A 88 -7.69 -0.50 -4.61
C TRP A 88 -6.56 -1.55 -4.61
N LEU A 89 -5.31 -1.13 -4.81
CA LEU A 89 -4.13 -2.01 -4.85
C LEU A 89 -4.01 -2.84 -3.57
N GLN A 90 -4.02 -2.17 -2.41
CA GLN A 90 -3.82 -2.83 -1.13
C GLN A 90 -4.97 -3.77 -0.77
N ALA A 91 -6.22 -3.33 -0.97
CA ALA A 91 -7.38 -4.16 -0.69
C ALA A 91 -7.42 -5.40 -1.59
N THR A 92 -7.17 -5.22 -2.90
CA THR A 92 -7.19 -6.31 -3.87
C THR A 92 -6.11 -7.35 -3.58
N PHE A 93 -4.87 -6.90 -3.34
CA PHE A 93 -3.79 -7.82 -2.98
C PHE A 93 -4.09 -8.55 -1.67
N ALA A 94 -4.49 -7.83 -0.61
CA ALA A 94 -4.79 -8.45 0.68
C ALA A 94 -5.90 -9.50 0.58
N ASN A 95 -6.98 -9.22 -0.16
CA ASN A 95 -8.07 -10.15 -0.36
C ASN A 95 -7.64 -11.40 -1.15
N ARG A 96 -6.90 -11.21 -2.26
CA ARG A 96 -6.37 -12.31 -3.08
C ARG A 96 -5.41 -13.19 -2.28
N PHE A 97 -4.51 -12.56 -1.53
CA PHE A 97 -3.54 -13.22 -0.67
C PHE A 97 -4.21 -14.01 0.46
N ASN A 98 -5.16 -13.41 1.17
CA ASN A 98 -5.89 -14.06 2.26
C ASN A 98 -6.74 -15.23 1.77
N ARG A 99 -7.38 -15.12 0.60
CA ARG A 99 -8.12 -16.23 -0.01
C ARG A 99 -7.20 -17.41 -0.33
N ARG A 100 -6.02 -17.15 -0.90
CA ARG A 100 -5.02 -18.18 -1.17
C ARG A 100 -4.52 -18.86 0.11
N ARG A 101 -4.26 -18.08 1.17
CA ARG A 101 -3.87 -18.61 2.50
C ARG A 101 -4.97 -19.45 3.15
N ARG A 102 -6.23 -19.03 3.06
CA ARG A 102 -7.37 -19.80 3.61
C ARG A 102 -7.60 -21.11 2.86
N GLY A 103 -7.43 -21.12 1.53
CA GLY A 103 -7.54 -22.34 0.73
C GLY A 103 -6.39 -23.33 0.93
N ALA A 104 -5.23 -22.88 1.43
CA ALA A 104 -4.05 -23.73 1.64
C ALA A 104 -4.02 -24.45 3.01
N GLY A 105 -5.04 -24.28 3.86
CA GLY A 105 -5.04 -24.77 5.24
C GLY A 105 -4.16 -23.90 6.16
N ARG A 106 -4.55 -23.77 7.44
CA ARG A 106 -3.76 -23.03 8.45
C ARG A 106 -2.52 -23.83 8.84
N SER A 107 -1.49 -23.91 7.99
CA SER A 107 -0.16 -24.27 8.47
C SER A 107 0.51 -23.01 9.01
N SER A 108 0.77 -23.02 10.31
CA SER A 108 1.56 -22.02 11.03
C SER A 108 3.04 -22.12 10.64
N ASP A 109 3.37 -22.00 9.34
CA ASP A 109 4.75 -21.99 8.84
C ASP A 109 4.76 -21.41 7.41
N TYR A 110 4.43 -20.12 7.26
CA TYR A 110 4.50 -19.38 5.98
C TYR A 110 4.56 -17.85 6.15
#